data_AF-A0A970JG15-F1
#
_entry.id   AF-A0A970JG15-F1
#
_cell.length_a   1.000
_cell.length_b   1.000
_cell.length_c   1.000
_cell.angle_alpha   90.00
_cell.angle_beta   90.00
_cell.angle_gamma   90.00
#
_symmetry.space_group_name_H-M   'P 1'
#
loop_
_entity.id
_entity.type
_entity.pdbx_description
1 polymer ?
#
loop_
_entity_poly.entity_id
_entity_poly.type
_entity_poly.pdbx_seq_one_letter_code
_entity_poly.pdbx_strand_id
1 'polypeptide(L)'
;MPHFVWFGILGLVLLYAAGIITFLVKRKNIVKFRRYHPVLGTGGAVSLTIHAVWANLDHAGHSIPPVGWIGLVAIAAVFFGYYAAEKAGKARDKKWGAIHWKVQLAALVIATCHAAWFMARILGK
;
A
#
# COMPACT_ATOMS: atom_id res chain seq x y z
N MET A 1 -10.23 -0.57 20.43
CA MET A 1 -10.94 0.50 19.69
C MET A 1 -11.17 0.06 18.24
N PRO A 2 -12.39 -0.23 17.79
CA PRO A 2 -12.64 -0.90 16.50
C PRO A 2 -12.48 -0.01 15.24
N HIS A 3 -12.37 1.32 15.40
CA HIS A 3 -12.48 2.23 14.26
C HIS A 3 -11.20 2.33 13.40
N PHE A 4 -10.01 2.10 13.95
CA PHE A 4 -8.75 2.31 13.21
C PHE A 4 -8.42 1.21 12.19
N VAL A 5 -9.02 0.02 12.35
CA VAL A 5 -8.90 -1.09 11.40
C VAL A 5 -9.50 -0.69 10.04
N TRP A 6 -10.53 0.16 10.04
CA TRP A 6 -11.15 0.66 8.80
C TRP A 6 -10.17 1.46 7.94
N PHE A 7 -9.21 2.17 8.54
CA PHE A 7 -8.16 2.84 7.75
C PHE A 7 -7.20 1.83 7.08
N GLY A 8 -6.93 0.70 7.74
CA GLY A 8 -6.15 -0.39 7.15
C GLY A 8 -6.90 -1.03 5.99
N ILE A 9 -8.19 -1.35 6.18
CA ILE A 9 -9.07 -1.92 5.15
C ILE A 9 -9.22 -0.96 3.97
N LEU A 10 -9.58 0.30 4.23
CA LEU A 10 -9.72 1.33 3.20
C LEU A 10 -8.41 1.52 2.43
N GLY A 11 -7.28 1.59 3.14
CA GLY A 11 -5.96 1.68 2.55
C GLY A 11 -5.66 0.55 1.59
N LEU A 12 -5.94 -0.70 2.00
CA LEU A 12 -5.74 -1.89 1.18
C LEU A 12 -6.66 -1.89 -0.06
N VAL A 13 -7.94 -1.54 0.10
CA VAL A 13 -8.90 -1.43 -1.01
C VAL A 13 -8.43 -0.40 -2.04
N LEU A 14 -7.96 0.76 -1.59
CA LEU A 14 -7.46 1.82 -2.47
C LEU A 14 -6.17 1.40 -3.20
N LEU A 15 -5.26 0.67 -2.55
CA LEU A 15 -4.09 0.10 -3.21
C LEU A 15 -4.47 -0.95 -4.26
N TYR A 16 -5.44 -1.82 -3.98
CA TYR A 16 -5.97 -2.77 -4.97
C TYR A 16 -6.58 -2.04 -6.16
N ALA A 17 -7.39 -1.01 -5.92
CA ALA A 17 -7.98 -0.21 -6.98
C ALA A 17 -6.90 0.47 -7.84
N ALA A 18 -5.86 1.05 -7.22
CA ALA A 18 -4.71 1.60 -7.95
C ALA A 18 -3.97 0.53 -8.77
N GLY A 19 -3.74 -0.66 -8.20
CA GLY A 19 -3.13 -1.80 -8.87
C GLY A 19 -3.93 -2.27 -10.10
N ILE A 20 -5.25 -2.41 -9.95
CA ILE A 20 -6.18 -2.76 -11.03
C ILE A 20 -6.13 -1.71 -12.14
N ILE A 21 -6.17 -0.43 -11.80
CA ILE A 21 -6.07 0.64 -12.80
C ILE A 21 -4.76 0.56 -13.57
N THR A 22 -3.64 0.35 -12.87
CA THR A 22 -2.35 0.20 -13.55
C THR A 22 -2.30 -1.03 -14.44
N PHE A 23 -2.90 -2.14 -14.01
CA PHE A 23 -3.05 -3.34 -14.84
C PHE A 23 -3.88 -3.04 -16.11
N LEU A 24 -5.04 -2.39 -15.98
CA LEU A 24 -5.89 -2.02 -17.11
C LEU A 24 -5.18 -1.08 -18.08
N VAL A 25 -4.41 -0.11 -17.58
CA VAL A 25 -3.63 0.80 -18.41
C VAL A 25 -2.49 0.06 -19.12
N LYS A 26 -1.71 -0.75 -18.42
CA LYS A 26 -0.51 -1.41 -18.99
C LYS A 26 -0.81 -2.63 -19.86
N ARG A 27 -1.84 -3.41 -19.52
CA ARG A 27 -2.15 -4.70 -20.19
C ARG A 27 -3.32 -4.60 -21.15
N LYS A 28 -4.27 -3.70 -20.91
CA LYS A 28 -5.48 -3.53 -21.74
C LYS A 28 -5.49 -2.22 -22.52
N ASN A 29 -4.46 -1.38 -22.38
CA ASN A 29 -4.30 -0.09 -23.06
C ASN A 29 -5.46 0.90 -22.84
N ILE A 30 -6.16 0.81 -21.69
CA ILE A 30 -7.30 1.68 -21.37
C ILE A 30 -6.80 2.97 -20.69
N VAL A 31 -6.17 3.85 -21.47
CA VAL A 31 -5.43 5.02 -20.96
C VAL A 31 -6.30 6.00 -20.15
N LYS A 32 -7.61 6.07 -20.41
CA LYS A 32 -8.56 6.94 -19.69
C LYS A 32 -8.55 6.73 -18.16
N PHE A 33 -8.17 5.55 -17.69
CA PHE A 33 -8.13 5.26 -16.25
C PHE A 33 -6.84 5.74 -15.56
N ARG A 34 -5.79 6.09 -16.31
CA ARG A 34 -4.50 6.52 -15.75
C ARG A 34 -4.63 7.69 -14.77
N ARG A 35 -5.57 8.60 -15.00
CA ARG A 35 -5.80 9.80 -14.17
C ARG A 35 -6.22 9.48 -12.72
N TYR A 36 -6.81 8.31 -12.48
CA TYR A 36 -7.28 7.92 -11.16
C TYR A 36 -6.18 7.28 -10.30
N HIS A 37 -5.14 6.73 -10.93
CA HIS A 37 -4.05 6.05 -10.23
C HIS A 37 -3.39 6.92 -9.13
N PRO A 38 -3.02 8.19 -9.39
CA PRO A 38 -2.41 9.04 -8.37
C PRO A 38 -3.33 9.26 -7.16
N VAL A 39 -4.62 9.53 -7.40
CA VAL A 39 -5.58 9.80 -6.32
C VAL A 39 -5.81 8.56 -5.46
N LEU A 40 -6.02 7.40 -6.09
CA LEU A 40 -6.23 6.13 -5.37
C LEU A 40 -4.97 5.69 -4.61
N GLY A 41 -3.80 5.79 -5.25
CA GLY A 41 -2.54 5.51 -4.58
C GLY A 41 -2.34 6.40 -3.36
N THR A 42 -2.65 7.70 -3.47
CA THR A 42 -2.37 8.66 -2.40
C THR A 42 -3.33 8.47 -1.25
N GLY A 43 -4.61 8.25 -1.56
CA GLY A 43 -5.60 7.86 -0.54
C GLY A 43 -5.20 6.56 0.16
N GLY A 44 -4.72 5.57 -0.58
CA GLY A 44 -4.21 4.31 -0.03
C GLY A 44 -3.04 4.52 0.93
N ALA A 45 -2.02 5.27 0.50
CA ALA A 45 -0.84 5.57 1.30
C ALA A 45 -1.18 6.36 2.58
N VAL A 46 -2.01 7.41 2.47
CA VAL A 46 -2.46 8.21 3.62
C VAL A 46 -3.24 7.35 4.61
N SER A 47 -4.21 6.56 4.13
CA SER A 47 -5.03 5.71 5.00
C SER A 47 -4.16 4.67 5.72
N LEU A 48 -3.23 4.02 5.02
CA LEU A 48 -2.30 3.07 5.64
C LEU A 48 -1.35 3.73 6.64
N THR A 49 -0.94 4.98 6.39
CA THR A 49 -0.10 5.74 7.32
C THR A 49 -0.85 6.05 8.61
N ILE A 50 -2.09 6.53 8.51
CA ILE A 50 -2.96 6.75 9.68
C ILE A 50 -3.13 5.44 10.47
N HIS A 51 -3.41 4.35 9.76
CA HIS A 51 -3.53 3.02 10.37
C HIS A 51 -2.25 2.62 11.13
N ALA A 52 -1.07 2.78 10.52
CA ALA A 52 0.19 2.40 11.15
C ALA A 52 0.56 3.29 12.33
N VAL A 53 0.39 4.61 12.23
CA VAL A 53 0.64 5.52 13.36
C VAL A 53 -0.24 5.12 14.54
N TRP A 54 -1.54 4.94 14.31
CA TRP A 54 -2.46 4.58 15.37
C TRP A 54 -2.15 3.21 15.97
N ALA A 55 -1.89 2.20 15.13
CA ALA A 55 -1.54 0.87 15.60
C ALA A 55 -0.26 0.88 16.46
N ASN A 56 0.74 1.68 16.12
CA ASN A 56 1.96 1.80 16.92
C ASN A 56 1.75 2.59 18.22
N LEU A 57 0.90 3.62 18.22
CA LEU A 57 0.52 4.33 19.44
C LEU A 57 -0.25 3.43 20.42
N ASP A 58 -1.15 2.59 19.90
CA ASP A 58 -1.91 1.61 20.71
C ASP A 58 -0.98 0.54 21.34
N HIS A 59 0.16 0.25 20.69
CA HIS A 59 1.19 -0.66 21.20
C HIS A 59 2.33 0.06 21.93
N ALA A 60 2.24 1.37 22.17
CA ALA A 60 3.30 2.12 22.84
C ALA A 60 3.55 1.57 24.25
N GLY A 61 4.80 1.27 24.58
CA GLY A 61 5.17 0.59 25.82
C GLY A 61 5.09 -0.94 25.79
N HIS A 62 4.67 -1.54 24.67
CA HIS A 62 4.67 -2.98 24.43
C HIS A 62 5.56 -3.36 23.23
N SER A 63 6.07 -4.59 23.22
CA SER A 63 6.83 -5.09 22.06
C SER A 63 5.94 -5.18 20.83
N ILE A 64 6.34 -4.53 19.73
CA ILE A 64 5.67 -4.65 18.44
C ILE A 64 5.66 -6.15 18.05
N PRO A 65 4.49 -6.74 17.76
CA PRO A 65 4.44 -8.11 17.27
C PRO A 65 5.32 -8.25 16.02
N PRO A 66 5.98 -9.40 15.77
CA PRO A 66 6.87 -9.58 14.61
C PRO A 66 6.24 -9.17 13.27
N VAL A 67 4.92 -9.36 13.11
CA VAL A 67 4.17 -9.02 11.90
C VAL A 67 3.82 -7.52 11.80
N GLY A 68 3.93 -6.75 12.88
CA GLY A 68 3.87 -5.28 12.84
C GLY A 68 5.01 -4.67 12.02
N TRP A 69 6.20 -5.28 12.07
CA TRP A 69 7.32 -4.92 11.20
C TRP A 69 7.02 -5.16 9.73
N ILE A 70 6.29 -6.23 9.40
CA ILE A 70 5.86 -6.52 8.02
C ILE A 70 4.94 -5.40 7.51
N GLY A 71 4.03 -4.90 8.35
CA GLY A 71 3.17 -3.76 8.02
C GLY A 71 3.97 -2.48 7.74
N LEU A 72 4.98 -2.19 8.56
CA LEU A 72 5.88 -1.05 8.36
C LEU A 72 6.71 -1.17 7.08
N VAL A 73 7.21 -2.37 6.77
CA VAL A 73 7.92 -2.65 5.51
C VAL A 73 7.02 -2.44 4.30
N ALA A 74 5.75 -2.86 4.37
CA ALA A 74 4.79 -2.64 3.29
C ALA A 74 4.59 -1.13 3.03
N ILE A 75 4.43 -0.33 4.09
CA ILE A 75 4.28 1.12 3.98
C ILE A 75 5.54 1.79 3.44
N ALA A 76 6.72 1.40 3.92
CA ALA A 76 8.00 1.88 3.39
C ALA A 76 8.13 1.59 1.89
N ALA A 77 7.70 0.40 1.45
CA ALA A 77 7.68 0.05 0.02
C ALA A 77 6.69 0.93 -0.78
N VAL A 78 5.51 1.26 -0.23
CA VAL A 78 4.58 2.21 -0.87
C VAL A 78 5.25 3.56 -1.10
N PHE A 79 5.90 4.13 -0.07
CA PHE A 79 6.60 5.41 -0.18
C PHE A 79 7.80 5.35 -1.14
N PHE A 80 8.56 4.26 -1.13
CA PHE A 80 9.62 4.05 -2.13
C PHE A 80 9.05 3.99 -3.55
N GLY A 81 7.88 3.39 -3.73
CA GLY A 81 7.16 3.40 -5.00
C GLY A 81 6.78 4.80 -5.46
N TYR A 82 6.40 5.72 -4.55
CA TYR A 82 6.17 7.13 -4.87
C TYR A 82 7.45 7.82 -5.36
N TYR A 83 8.54 7.65 -4.62
CA TYR A 83 9.84 8.17 -5.02
C TYR A 83 10.27 7.68 -6.41
N ALA A 84 10.08 6.39 -6.69
CA ALA A 84 10.38 5.81 -8.00
C ALA A 84 9.49 6.40 -9.12
N ALA A 85 8.20 6.68 -8.85
CA ALA A 85 7.32 7.33 -9.82
C ALA A 85 7.75 8.77 -10.12
N GLU A 86 8.13 9.52 -9.10
CA GLU A 86 8.62 10.89 -9.25
C GLU A 86 9.90 10.93 -10.09
N LYS A 87 10.86 10.03 -9.81
CA LYS A 87 12.08 9.88 -10.61
C LYS A 87 11.78 9.48 -12.06
N ALA A 88 10.84 8.57 -12.29
CA ALA A 88 10.41 8.19 -13.64
C ALA A 88 9.83 9.37 -14.42
N GLY A 89 9.08 10.25 -13.76
CA GLY A 89 8.50 11.45 -14.37
C GLY A 89 9.56 12.50 -14.73
N LYS A 90 10.45 12.81 -13.78
CA LYS A 90 11.50 13.84 -13.97
C LYS A 90 12.54 13.44 -15.01
N ALA A 91 12.98 12.18 -15.01
CA ALA A 91 14.04 11.70 -15.90
C ALA A 91 13.52 11.05 -17.20
N ARG A 92 12.19 10.91 -17.37
CA ARG A 92 11.56 10.05 -18.40
C ARG A 92 12.16 8.64 -18.47
N ASP A 93 12.68 8.16 -17.35
CA ASP A 93 13.45 6.93 -17.28
C ASP A 93 12.51 5.73 -17.12
N LYS A 94 12.50 4.89 -18.15
CA LYS A 94 11.70 3.65 -18.21
C LYS A 94 12.09 2.66 -17.11
N LYS A 95 13.35 2.67 -16.63
CA LYS A 95 13.83 1.83 -15.53
C LYS A 95 13.10 2.17 -14.23
N TRP A 96 13.02 3.45 -13.88
CA TRP A 96 12.28 3.91 -12.69
C TRP A 96 10.78 3.60 -12.78
N GLY A 97 10.18 3.70 -13.96
CA GLY A 97 8.79 3.28 -14.19
C GLY A 97 8.55 1.77 -13.99
N ALA A 98 9.56 0.95 -14.32
CA ALA A 98 9.52 -0.49 -14.05
C ALA A 98 9.71 -0.80 -12.57
N ILE A 99 10.63 -0.11 -11.89
CA ILE A 99 10.87 -0.22 -10.44
C ILE A 99 9.60 0.15 -9.68
N HIS A 100 9.00 1.31 -9.96
CA HIS A 100 7.74 1.76 -9.36
C HIS A 100 6.68 0.66 -9.39
N TRP A 101 6.46 0.06 -10.57
CA TRP A 101 5.46 -0.98 -10.74
C TRP A 101 5.77 -2.25 -9.93
N LYS A 102 7.01 -2.74 -9.99
CA LYS A 102 7.41 -3.95 -9.25
C LYS A 102 7.30 -3.75 -7.74
N VAL A 103 7.76 -2.60 -7.25
CA VAL A 103 7.71 -2.24 -5.83
C VAL A 103 6.27 -2.11 -5.34
N GLN A 104 5.41 -1.39 -6.07
CA GLN A 104 4.02 -1.22 -5.66
C GLN A 104 3.25 -2.54 -5.65
N LEU A 105 3.52 -3.43 -6.62
CA LEU A 105 2.93 -4.77 -6.63
C LEU A 105 3.42 -5.60 -5.44
N ALA A 106 4.73 -5.55 -5.13
CA ALA A 106 5.27 -6.23 -3.96
C ALA A 106 4.68 -5.68 -2.65
N ALA A 107 4.57 -4.36 -2.53
CA ALA A 107 3.97 -3.69 -1.38
C ALA A 107 2.51 -4.13 -1.17
N LEU A 108 1.73 -4.21 -2.26
CA LEU A 108 0.36 -4.71 -2.22
C LEU A 108 0.31 -6.16 -1.71
N VAL A 109 1.16 -7.05 -2.23
CA VAL A 109 1.20 -8.46 -1.79
C VAL A 109 1.56 -8.57 -0.31
N ILE A 110 2.59 -7.83 0.14
CA ILE A 110 3.01 -7.83 1.56
C ILE A 110 1.88 -7.30 2.45
N ALA A 111 1.23 -6.19 2.06
CA ALA A 111 0.10 -5.63 2.78
C ALA A 111 -1.08 -6.61 2.87
N THR A 112 -1.38 -7.34 1.79
CA THR A 112 -2.40 -8.39 1.79
C THR A 112 -2.05 -9.54 2.72
N CYS A 113 -0.81 -10.03 2.70
CA CYS A 113 -0.36 -11.08 3.62
C CYS A 113 -0.46 -10.63 5.08
N HIS A 114 -0.05 -9.39 5.37
CA HIS A 114 -0.19 -8.78 6.70
C HIS A 114 -1.66 -8.72 7.14
N ALA A 115 -2.56 -8.25 6.27
CA ALA A 115 -3.99 -8.18 6.55
C ALA A 115 -4.63 -9.57 6.73
N ALA A 116 -4.29 -10.54 5.88
CA ALA A 116 -4.81 -11.90 5.97
C ALA A 116 -4.37 -12.60 7.28
N TRP A 117 -3.11 -12.42 7.68
CA TRP A 117 -2.63 -12.92 8.97
C TRP A 117 -3.37 -12.28 10.14
N PHE A 118 -3.58 -10.95 10.10
CA PHE A 118 -4.32 -10.25 11.14
C PHE A 118 -5.77 -10.74 11.26
N MET A 119 -6.44 -10.97 10.12
CA MET A 119 -7.77 -11.57 10.09
C MET A 119 -7.77 -12.99 10.66
N ALA A 120 -6.83 -13.84 10.27
CA ALA A 120 -6.71 -15.20 10.80
C ALA A 120 -6.50 -15.22 12.33
N ARG A 121 -5.73 -14.26 12.87
CA ARG A 121 -5.53 -14.12 14.32
C ARG A 121 -6.79 -13.67 15.06
N ILE A 122 -7.66 -12.89 14.43
CA ILE A 122 -8.93 -12.44 15.03
C ILE A 122 -9.99 -13.54 14.94
N LEU A 123 -10.10 -14.21 13.80
CA LEU A 123 -11.12 -15.22 13.51
C LEU A 123 -10.78 -16.63 14.05
N GLY A 124 -9.50 -16.92 14.25
CA GLY A 124 -9.01 -18.19 14.83
C GLY A 124 -8.96 -18.19 16.36
N LYS A 125 -9.59 -17.19 16.99
CA LYS A 125 -9.98 -17.19 18.40
C LYS A 125 -11.47 -17.52 18.49
#